data_AF-A0A820G281-F1
#
_entry.id   AF-A0A820G281-F1
#
_cell.length_a   1.000
_cell.length_b   1.000
_cell.length_c   1.000
_cell.angle_alpha   90.00
_cell.angle_beta   90.00
_cell.angle_gamma   90.00
#
_symmetry.space_group_name_H-M   'P 1'
#
loop_
_entity.id
_entity.type
_entity.pdbx_description
1 polymer ?
#
loop_
_entity_poly.entity_id
_entity_poly.type
_entity_poly.pdbx_seq_one_letter_code
_entity_poly.pdbx_strand_id
1 'polypeptide(L)'
;NGPLQQRTTILDLDWSRANNLPADYDTDLDYEWSNLNLFANGNDFSSETIEKGRNNYYQKQTADTINSQLTEITSLITNTLNPHLNIGQNFTLNSSEVFLSMETISISSLSNKLIQQSGNIQIRIPSTFHLSTNDNSSISLRSMTQSLALADNSQSNTNLSRSVSLTVLDRYGNEIPFRTNLNEKIELIIPRDPNIIIPSMTLQNVTLIQTNSHYQIFNLHFINLQQSQSVNNRSVSLSFEMKPLDINQSYLLIYRFDSSPQLNSSISQIDGWSLLCPSNLTNDTFYKYFLNNEQTFGHQSIIFGLRELNLTEYETFCINQSNNNNLPISNQPFNFTSNYELRTYTACCYYLDQNSIWRTDGILVGSETNHYQTQCFSNHLTTFAGGFLVLPSPINWNYVFQNA
;
A
#
# COMPACT_ATOMS: atom_id res chain seq x y z
N ASN A 1 -53.24 59.74 -6.74
CA ASN A 1 -53.46 58.95 -5.51
C ASN A 1 -54.60 57.94 -5.70
N GLY A 2 -54.53 57.14 -6.77
CA GLY A 2 -55.48 56.04 -6.98
C GLY A 2 -54.91 54.72 -6.42
N PRO A 3 -55.77 53.74 -6.08
CA PRO A 3 -55.35 52.46 -5.49
C PRO A 3 -54.34 51.65 -6.34
N LEU A 4 -54.23 51.95 -7.64
CA LEU A 4 -53.21 51.38 -8.53
C LEU A 4 -51.78 51.91 -8.28
N GLN A 5 -51.62 53.16 -7.83
CA GLN A 5 -50.30 53.76 -7.54
C GLN A 5 -49.69 53.25 -6.21
N GLN A 6 -50.52 52.75 -5.28
CA GLN A 6 -50.04 52.10 -4.05
C GLN A 6 -49.62 50.65 -4.29
N ARG A 7 -50.14 50.00 -5.35
CA ARG A 7 -49.73 48.66 -5.75
C ARG A 7 -48.34 48.64 -6.39
N THR A 8 -47.98 49.66 -7.17
CA THR A 8 -46.64 49.74 -7.78
C THR A 8 -45.54 49.78 -6.72
N THR A 9 -45.70 50.58 -5.66
CA THR A 9 -44.71 50.62 -4.57
C THR A 9 -44.56 49.30 -3.81
N ILE A 10 -45.64 48.53 -3.66
CA ILE A 10 -45.59 47.21 -3.02
C ILE A 10 -44.96 46.19 -3.97
N LEU A 11 -45.31 46.22 -5.25
CA LEU A 11 -44.73 45.35 -6.28
C LEU A 11 -43.24 45.62 -6.48
N ASP A 12 -42.81 46.88 -6.42
CA ASP A 12 -41.40 47.27 -6.51
C ASP A 12 -40.62 46.80 -5.27
N LEU A 13 -41.24 46.88 -4.09
CA LEU A 13 -40.69 46.35 -2.83
C LEU A 13 -40.57 44.81 -2.87
N ASP A 14 -41.61 44.11 -3.30
CA ASP A 14 -41.62 42.66 -3.43
C ASP A 14 -40.65 42.19 -4.51
N TRP A 15 -40.51 42.92 -5.62
CA TRP A 15 -39.51 42.67 -6.66
C TRP A 15 -38.08 42.85 -6.11
N SER A 16 -37.83 43.89 -5.32
CA SER A 16 -36.51 44.09 -4.69
C SER A 16 -36.20 43.01 -3.65
N ARG A 17 -37.21 42.54 -2.90
CA ARG A 17 -37.05 41.48 -1.89
C ARG A 17 -36.89 40.11 -2.52
N ALA A 18 -37.57 39.83 -3.63
CA ALA A 18 -37.45 38.57 -4.35
C ALA A 18 -36.09 38.44 -5.07
N ASN A 19 -35.46 39.56 -5.45
CA ASN A 19 -34.14 39.56 -6.10
C ASN A 19 -32.97 39.77 -5.14
N ASN A 20 -33.23 40.15 -3.88
CA ASN A 20 -32.19 40.20 -2.86
C ASN A 20 -32.12 38.86 -2.15
N LEU A 21 -31.00 38.16 -2.35
CA LEU A 21 -30.69 36.97 -1.58
C LEU A 21 -30.66 37.33 -0.07
N PRO A 22 -31.24 36.49 0.80
CA PRO A 22 -31.14 36.66 2.25
C PRO A 22 -29.68 36.84 2.69
N ALA A 23 -29.44 37.64 3.73
CA ALA A 23 -28.07 37.88 4.22
C ALA A 23 -27.40 36.62 4.81
N ASP A 24 -28.20 35.60 5.11
CA ASP A 24 -27.83 34.25 5.54
C ASP A 24 -27.87 33.22 4.41
N TYR A 25 -28.14 33.64 3.16
CA TYR A 25 -28.09 32.76 2.00
C TYR A 25 -26.63 32.52 1.61
N ASP A 26 -26.16 31.32 1.91
CA ASP A 26 -24.78 30.90 1.67
C ASP A 26 -24.55 30.67 0.16
N THR A 27 -24.15 31.74 -0.53
CA THR A 27 -23.87 31.72 -1.97
C THR A 27 -22.66 30.85 -2.31
N ASP A 28 -21.78 30.61 -1.34
CA ASP A 28 -20.55 29.86 -1.56
C ASP A 28 -20.86 28.37 -1.65
N LEU A 29 -21.78 27.88 -0.80
CA LEU A 29 -22.27 26.50 -0.85
C LEU A 29 -23.00 26.19 -2.17
N ASP A 30 -23.88 27.09 -2.61
CA ASP A 30 -24.60 26.92 -3.88
C ASP A 30 -23.68 27.01 -5.11
N TYR A 31 -22.65 27.85 -5.06
CA TYR A 31 -21.64 27.92 -6.10
C TYR A 31 -20.84 26.62 -6.20
N GLU A 32 -20.38 26.06 -5.07
CA GLU A 32 -19.68 24.77 -5.05
C GLU A 32 -20.60 23.61 -5.47
N TRP A 33 -21.84 23.58 -5.00
CA TRP A 33 -22.82 22.53 -5.33
C TRP A 33 -23.24 22.56 -6.79
N SER A 34 -23.18 23.74 -7.43
CA SER A 34 -23.47 23.88 -8.87
C SER A 34 -22.38 23.28 -9.76
N ASN A 35 -21.17 23.08 -9.24
CA ASN A 35 -20.06 22.49 -9.99
C ASN A 35 -20.04 20.96 -9.87
N LEU A 36 -20.97 20.30 -10.57
CA LEU A 36 -21.11 18.84 -10.58
C LEU A 36 -19.82 18.08 -10.96
N ASN A 37 -18.90 18.71 -11.69
CA ASN A 37 -17.61 18.12 -12.02
C ASN A 37 -16.73 17.88 -10.79
N LEU A 38 -16.95 18.60 -9.68
CA LEU A 38 -16.24 18.35 -8.42
C LEU A 38 -16.61 17.02 -7.78
N PHE A 39 -17.79 16.48 -8.11
CA PHE A 39 -18.36 15.31 -7.45
C PHE A 39 -18.56 14.12 -8.38
N ALA A 40 -18.42 14.31 -9.69
CA ALA A 40 -18.53 13.26 -10.69
C ALA A 40 -17.31 12.32 -10.67
N ASN A 41 -17.51 11.07 -11.06
CA ASN A 41 -16.42 10.11 -11.28
C ASN A 41 -16.19 9.92 -12.78
N GLY A 42 -15.23 10.66 -13.35
CA GLY A 42 -15.03 10.69 -14.80
C GLY A 42 -16.26 11.26 -15.51
N ASN A 43 -16.92 10.44 -16.32
CA ASN A 43 -18.12 10.82 -17.06
C ASN A 43 -19.44 10.35 -16.40
N ASP A 44 -19.37 9.78 -15.19
CA ASP A 44 -20.56 9.36 -14.45
C ASP A 44 -21.09 10.50 -13.57
N PHE A 45 -22.26 11.01 -13.96
CA PHE A 45 -23.02 12.06 -13.27
C PHE A 45 -24.31 11.53 -12.65
N SER A 46 -24.42 10.22 -12.41
CA SER A 46 -25.56 9.64 -11.70
C SER A 46 -25.72 10.28 -10.31
N SER A 47 -26.95 10.39 -9.83
CA SER A 47 -27.24 11.02 -8.53
C SER A 47 -26.49 10.35 -7.38
N GLU A 48 -26.37 9.01 -7.41
CA GLU A 48 -25.62 8.23 -6.44
C GLU A 48 -24.12 8.60 -6.45
N THR A 49 -23.51 8.73 -7.63
CA THR A 49 -22.11 9.14 -7.77
C THR A 49 -21.88 10.56 -7.28
N ILE A 50 -22.77 11.50 -7.63
CA ILE A 50 -22.66 12.90 -7.18
C ILE A 50 -22.85 13.02 -5.66
N GLU A 51 -23.79 12.30 -5.06
CA GLU A 51 -23.97 12.30 -3.59
C GLU A 51 -22.76 11.70 -2.88
N LYS A 52 -22.23 10.58 -3.37
CA LYS A 52 -21.01 9.97 -2.82
C LYS A 52 -19.80 10.88 -2.99
N GLY A 53 -19.65 11.53 -4.14
CA GLY A 53 -18.60 12.50 -4.41
C GLY A 53 -18.65 13.70 -3.46
N ARG A 54 -19.86 14.25 -3.22
CA ARG A 54 -20.08 15.32 -2.23
C ARG A 54 -19.67 14.90 -0.82
N ASN A 55 -20.12 13.73 -0.38
CA ASN A 55 -19.76 13.22 0.95
C ASN A 55 -18.24 13.06 1.11
N ASN A 56 -17.57 12.49 0.11
CA ASN A 56 -16.11 12.35 0.13
C ASN A 56 -15.40 13.69 0.15
N TYR A 57 -15.89 14.67 -0.62
CA TYR A 57 -15.31 16.01 -0.68
C TYR A 57 -15.32 16.71 0.70
N TYR A 58 -16.47 16.75 1.37
CA TYR A 58 -16.58 17.38 2.70
C TYR A 58 -15.88 16.59 3.80
N GLN A 59 -15.89 15.25 3.72
CA GLN A 59 -15.09 14.41 4.62
C GLN A 59 -13.60 14.74 4.49
N LYS A 60 -13.11 14.95 3.26
CA LYS A 60 -11.72 15.37 3.03
C LYS A 60 -11.42 16.74 3.62
N GLN A 61 -12.23 17.77 3.34
CA GLN A 61 -12.02 19.09 3.93
C GLN A 61 -11.97 19.05 5.47
N THR A 62 -12.86 18.26 6.06
CA THR A 62 -12.90 18.06 7.52
C THR A 62 -11.63 17.36 8.00
N ALA A 63 -11.20 16.30 7.30
CA ALA A 63 -9.98 15.57 7.61
C ALA A 63 -8.72 16.44 7.49
N ASP A 64 -8.64 17.28 6.45
CA ASP A 64 -7.54 18.23 6.22
C ASP A 64 -7.48 19.26 7.36
N THR A 65 -8.64 19.77 7.80
CA THR A 65 -8.74 20.69 8.93
C THR A 65 -8.29 20.03 10.24
N ILE A 66 -8.75 18.82 10.52
CA ILE A 66 -8.32 18.03 11.69
C ILE A 66 -6.81 17.79 11.65
N ASN A 67 -6.26 17.44 10.48
CA ASN A 67 -4.83 17.20 10.31
C ASN A 67 -4.01 18.47 10.59
N SER A 68 -4.48 19.63 10.11
CA SER A 68 -3.85 20.92 10.38
C SER A 68 -3.83 21.21 11.89
N GLN A 69 -4.95 21.02 12.58
CA GLN A 69 -5.05 21.23 14.03
C GLN A 69 -4.16 20.24 14.81
N LEU A 70 -4.13 18.96 14.42
CA LEU A 70 -3.25 17.96 15.05
C LEU A 70 -1.77 18.30 14.84
N THR A 71 -1.40 18.82 13.67
CA THR A 71 -0.04 19.28 13.38
C THR A 71 0.34 20.45 14.28
N GLU A 72 -0.56 21.42 14.47
CA GLU A 72 -0.36 22.55 15.37
C GLU A 72 -0.21 22.09 16.83
N ILE A 73 -1.11 21.22 17.32
CA ILE A 73 -1.04 20.65 18.68
C ILE A 73 0.29 19.92 18.89
N THR A 74 0.68 19.10 17.91
CA THR A 74 1.94 18.34 17.98
C THR A 74 3.15 19.28 18.01
N SER A 75 3.12 20.36 17.21
CA SER A 75 4.14 21.41 17.22
C SER A 75 4.23 22.12 18.57
N LEU A 76 3.09 22.51 19.15
CA LEU A 76 3.03 23.16 20.46
C LEU A 76 3.55 22.25 21.59
N ILE A 77 3.14 20.98 21.61
CA ILE A 77 3.64 19.98 22.56
C ILE A 77 5.16 19.82 22.39
N THR A 78 5.63 19.71 21.15
CA THR A 78 7.06 19.57 20.84
C THR A 78 7.85 20.77 21.33
N ASN A 79 7.45 21.98 20.98
CA ASN A 79 8.16 23.22 21.36
C ASN A 79 8.15 23.46 22.87
N THR A 80 7.10 23.01 23.55
CA THR A 80 7.01 23.10 25.01
C THR A 80 7.94 22.10 25.69
N LEU A 81 8.01 20.85 25.21
CA LEU A 81 8.73 19.77 25.89
C LEU A 81 10.19 19.64 25.49
N ASN A 82 10.51 19.88 24.22
CA ASN A 82 11.84 19.72 23.66
C ASN A 82 12.95 20.43 24.47
N PRO A 83 12.81 21.70 24.90
CA PRO A 83 13.85 22.37 25.69
C PRO A 83 14.01 21.82 27.11
N HIS A 84 13.08 20.99 27.59
CA HIS A 84 13.07 20.45 28.95
C HIS A 84 13.51 18.97 29.03
N LEU A 85 13.71 18.30 27.90
CA LEU A 85 14.19 16.93 27.84
C LEU A 85 15.72 16.87 27.80
N ASN A 86 16.31 16.25 28.83
CA ASN A 86 17.75 15.99 28.87
C ASN A 86 18.11 14.72 28.09
N ILE A 87 19.40 14.56 27.75
CA ILE A 87 19.90 13.36 27.08
C ILE A 87 19.53 12.11 27.89
N GLY A 88 18.92 11.12 27.22
CA GLY A 88 18.46 9.86 27.81
C GLY A 88 17.08 9.94 28.47
N GLN A 89 16.46 11.12 28.53
CA GLN A 89 15.07 11.25 28.94
C GLN A 89 14.14 11.06 27.74
N ASN A 90 13.02 10.41 28.00
CA ASN A 90 11.92 10.27 27.05
C ASN A 90 10.62 10.80 27.65
N PHE A 91 9.70 11.14 26.76
CA PHE A 91 8.34 11.50 27.08
C PHE A 91 7.41 10.79 26.10
N THR A 92 6.32 10.23 26.61
CA THR A 92 5.35 9.51 25.79
C THR A 92 3.94 9.98 26.10
N LEU A 93 3.18 10.33 25.06
CA LEU A 93 1.72 10.43 25.11
C LEU A 93 1.15 9.19 24.44
N ASN A 94 0.25 8.51 25.13
CA ASN A 94 -0.38 7.30 24.64
C ASN A 94 -1.89 7.44 24.82
N SER A 95 -2.60 7.59 23.70
CA SER A 95 -4.06 7.46 23.64
C SER A 95 -4.44 6.25 22.77
N SER A 96 -5.74 5.97 22.64
CA SER A 96 -6.23 4.91 21.76
C SER A 96 -5.99 5.20 20.27
N GLU A 97 -5.92 6.47 19.88
CA GLU A 97 -5.83 6.90 18.49
C GLU A 97 -4.47 7.48 18.11
N VAL A 98 -3.75 8.07 19.07
CA VAL A 98 -2.47 8.76 18.83
C VAL A 98 -1.44 8.32 19.84
N PHE A 99 -0.28 7.91 19.35
CA PHE A 99 0.92 7.74 20.15
C PHE A 99 1.94 8.81 19.74
N LEU A 100 2.55 9.48 20.71
CA LEU A 100 3.67 10.39 20.50
C LEU A 100 4.79 10.01 21.47
N SER A 101 6.00 9.87 20.96
CA SER A 101 7.20 9.67 21.75
C SER A 101 8.22 10.74 21.39
N MET A 102 8.81 11.35 22.39
CA MET A 102 9.91 12.31 22.26
C MET A 102 11.08 11.85 23.12
N GLU A 103 12.29 11.82 22.56
CA GLU A 103 13.49 11.41 23.27
C GLU A 103 14.68 12.27 22.84
N THR A 104 15.42 12.82 23.80
CA THR A 104 16.67 13.53 23.52
C THR A 104 17.83 12.55 23.60
N ILE A 105 18.62 12.42 22.54
CA ILE A 105 19.75 11.50 22.45
C ILE A 105 21.01 12.16 21.88
N SER A 106 22.15 11.51 22.05
CA SER A 106 23.33 11.85 21.26
C SER A 106 23.18 11.35 19.82
N ILE A 107 23.73 12.08 18.85
CA ILE A 107 23.76 11.65 17.44
C ILE A 107 24.42 10.26 17.29
N SER A 108 25.46 9.97 18.07
CA SER A 108 26.14 8.67 18.06
C SER A 108 25.23 7.50 18.44
N SER A 109 24.18 7.74 19.24
CA SER A 109 23.22 6.72 19.68
C SER A 109 22.12 6.45 18.64
N LEU A 110 22.10 7.20 17.53
CA LEU A 110 21.09 7.04 16.48
C LEU A 110 21.42 5.88 15.52
N SER A 111 22.72 5.56 15.36
CA SER A 111 23.18 4.47 14.49
C SER A 111 22.62 3.13 14.94
N ASN A 112 21.99 2.39 14.02
CA ASN A 112 21.33 1.10 14.29
C ASN A 112 20.22 1.14 15.35
N LYS A 113 19.71 2.34 15.69
CA LYS A 113 18.67 2.48 16.70
C LYS A 113 17.36 1.85 16.20
N LEU A 114 16.79 0.98 17.04
CA LEU A 114 15.46 0.43 16.86
C LEU A 114 14.48 1.23 17.72
N ILE A 115 13.50 1.86 17.09
CA ILE A 115 12.43 2.60 17.73
C ILE A 115 11.17 1.72 17.63
N GLN A 116 10.68 1.28 18.78
CA GLN A 116 9.42 0.53 18.88
C GLN A 116 8.34 1.47 19.39
N GLN A 117 7.18 1.45 18.74
CA GLN A 117 6.02 2.25 19.12
C GLN A 117 4.82 1.35 19.40
N SER A 118 3.75 1.95 19.93
CA SER A 118 2.51 1.21 20.19
C SER A 118 2.00 0.51 18.92
N GLY A 119 1.47 -0.70 19.07
CA GLY A 119 0.83 -1.43 17.98
C GLY A 119 1.78 -2.12 17.00
N ASN A 120 2.93 -2.62 17.45
CA ASN A 120 3.92 -3.35 16.65
C ASN A 120 4.61 -2.52 15.55
N ILE A 121 4.57 -1.20 15.66
CA ILE A 121 5.31 -0.30 14.78
C ILE A 121 6.78 -0.36 15.14
N GLN A 122 7.62 -0.52 14.12
CA GLN A 122 9.07 -0.53 14.28
C GLN A 122 9.71 0.39 13.26
N ILE A 123 10.66 1.22 13.69
CA ILE A 123 11.50 2.02 12.81
C ILE A 123 12.95 1.71 13.16
N ARG A 124 13.71 1.24 12.20
CA ARG A 124 15.13 0.93 12.36
C ARG A 124 15.95 1.90 11.54
N ILE A 125 16.77 2.68 12.24
CA ILE A 125 17.73 3.58 11.62
C ILE A 125 18.95 2.79 11.15
N PRO A 126 19.48 3.02 9.94
CA PRO A 126 20.68 2.34 9.47
C PRO A 126 21.92 2.72 10.29
N SER A 127 23.01 1.98 10.05
CA SER A 127 24.32 2.30 10.63
C SER A 127 24.87 3.63 10.15
N THR A 128 24.71 3.92 8.85
CA THR A 128 25.20 5.15 8.22
C THR A 128 24.04 6.05 7.79
N PHE A 129 24.18 7.35 8.09
CA PHE A 129 23.22 8.37 7.72
C PHE A 129 23.91 9.73 7.68
N HIS A 130 23.26 10.70 7.05
CA HIS A 130 23.71 12.08 6.98
C HIS A 130 22.70 13.00 7.68
N LEU A 131 23.20 13.78 8.64
CA LEU A 131 22.49 14.86 9.32
C LEU A 131 23.20 16.18 9.00
N SER A 132 22.44 17.25 8.72
CA SER A 132 23.00 18.58 8.47
C SER A 132 23.21 19.38 9.77
N THR A 133 23.98 18.83 10.72
CA THR A 133 24.28 19.51 11.99
C THR A 133 25.77 19.51 12.28
N ASN A 134 26.26 20.57 12.93
CA ASN A 134 27.64 20.63 13.40
C ASN A 134 27.84 19.67 14.59
N ASP A 135 28.84 18.80 14.47
CA ASP A 135 29.05 17.61 15.31
C ASP A 135 29.15 17.90 16.82
N ASN A 136 28.62 16.94 17.61
CA ASN A 136 28.49 16.84 19.09
C ASN A 136 27.23 17.41 19.77
N SER A 137 26.22 17.88 19.03
CA SER A 137 24.95 18.27 19.65
C SER A 137 24.06 17.06 20.00
N SER A 138 23.32 17.16 21.10
CA SER A 138 22.15 16.32 21.34
C SER A 138 21.04 16.67 20.34
N ILE A 139 20.34 15.66 19.84
CA ILE A 139 19.18 15.79 18.97
C ILE A 139 17.95 15.23 19.67
N SER A 140 16.78 15.67 19.24
CA SER A 140 15.52 15.13 19.74
C SER A 140 14.83 14.32 18.66
N LEU A 141 14.50 13.08 18.98
CA LEU A 141 13.71 12.21 18.13
C LEU A 141 12.26 12.34 18.52
N ARG A 142 11.41 12.64 17.53
CA ARG A 142 9.96 12.62 17.69
C ARG A 142 9.36 11.53 16.81
N SER A 143 8.74 10.56 17.45
CA SER A 143 8.00 9.48 16.81
C SER A 143 6.51 9.66 17.05
N MET A 144 5.70 9.50 16.01
CA MET A 144 4.25 9.60 16.16
C MET A 144 3.55 8.49 15.37
N THR A 145 2.46 7.98 15.92
CA THR A 145 1.55 7.07 15.20
C THR A 145 0.13 7.58 15.33
N GLN A 146 -0.65 7.38 14.27
CA GLN A 146 -2.09 7.65 14.28
C GLN A 146 -2.85 6.44 13.75
N SER A 147 -4.05 6.23 14.27
CA SER A 147 -4.89 5.04 14.03
C SER A 147 -5.20 4.77 12.56
N LEU A 148 -5.41 5.81 11.75
CA LEU A 148 -5.66 5.70 10.32
C LEU A 148 -4.85 6.75 9.57
N ALA A 149 -4.17 6.33 8.52
CA ALA A 149 -3.61 7.26 7.55
C ALA A 149 -4.74 7.97 6.82
N LEU A 150 -4.67 9.31 6.77
CA LEU A 150 -5.65 10.14 6.07
C LEU A 150 -5.79 9.64 4.63
N ALA A 151 -7.02 9.38 4.21
CA ALA A 151 -7.32 9.03 2.82
C ALA A 151 -7.13 10.28 1.95
N ASP A 152 -6.31 10.19 0.90
CA ASP A 152 -6.34 11.17 -0.18
C ASP A 152 -7.55 10.89 -1.10
N ASN A 153 -7.73 11.64 -2.20
CA ASN A 153 -8.79 11.59 -3.22
C ASN A 153 -8.96 10.22 -3.89
N SER A 154 -9.21 9.14 -3.13
CA SER A 154 -9.38 7.74 -3.53
C SER A 154 -8.19 7.05 -4.23
N GLN A 155 -7.02 7.69 -4.20
CA GLN A 155 -5.86 7.21 -4.93
C GLN A 155 -4.95 6.28 -4.10
N SER A 156 -4.72 6.60 -2.82
CA SER A 156 -3.87 5.81 -1.94
C SER A 156 -4.69 4.76 -1.18
N ASN A 157 -4.33 3.47 -1.28
CA ASN A 157 -4.96 2.37 -0.54
C ASN A 157 -4.51 2.31 0.95
N THR A 158 -4.40 3.47 1.60
CA THR A 158 -3.84 3.67 2.95
C THR A 158 -4.88 3.54 4.07
N ASN A 159 -6.16 3.40 3.72
CA ASN A 159 -7.30 3.34 4.64
C ASN A 159 -7.27 2.15 5.62
N LEU A 160 -6.44 1.14 5.37
CA LEU A 160 -6.26 -0.03 6.23
C LEU A 160 -4.92 0.00 6.99
N SER A 161 -4.26 1.16 7.06
CA SER A 161 -2.96 1.34 7.69
C SER A 161 -2.98 2.47 8.71
N ARG A 162 -2.12 2.33 9.71
CA ARG A 162 -1.73 3.44 10.57
C ARG A 162 -0.81 4.40 9.83
N SER A 163 -0.80 5.67 10.23
CA SER A 163 0.27 6.59 9.85
C SER A 163 1.40 6.48 10.87
N VAL A 164 2.65 6.58 10.41
CA VAL A 164 3.84 6.55 11.25
C VAL A 164 4.75 7.67 10.81
N SER A 165 5.11 8.57 11.72
CA SER A 165 6.10 9.61 11.44
C SER A 165 7.28 9.54 12.38
N LEU A 166 8.44 9.90 11.85
CA LEU A 166 9.65 10.09 12.62
C LEU A 166 10.31 11.38 12.15
N THR A 167 10.59 12.27 13.08
CA THR A 167 11.26 13.55 12.83
C THR A 167 12.48 13.65 13.72
N VAL A 168 13.59 14.17 13.18
CA VAL A 168 14.76 14.55 13.96
C VAL A 168 14.72 16.07 14.14
N LEU A 169 14.84 16.53 15.38
CA LEU A 169 14.71 17.92 15.75
C LEU A 169 15.99 18.44 16.40
N ASP A 170 16.30 19.70 16.15
CA ASP A 170 17.34 20.42 16.89
C ASP A 170 16.86 20.83 18.30
N ARG A 171 17.74 21.47 19.06
CA ARG A 171 17.44 21.97 20.42
C ARG A 171 16.36 23.05 20.48
N TYR A 172 16.00 23.65 19.35
CA TYR A 172 15.01 24.71 19.21
C TYR A 172 13.66 24.17 18.68
N GLY A 173 13.58 22.87 18.35
CA GLY A 173 12.39 22.23 17.80
C GLY A 173 12.28 22.31 16.28
N ASN A 174 13.34 22.75 15.59
CA ASN A 174 13.36 22.77 14.12
C ASN A 174 13.74 21.40 13.58
N GLU A 175 13.11 20.99 12.48
CA GLU A 175 13.44 19.74 11.80
C GLU A 175 14.83 19.78 11.17
N ILE A 176 15.61 18.72 11.42
CA ILE A 176 16.92 18.50 10.83
C ILE A 176 16.74 17.53 9.65
N PRO A 177 17.12 17.93 8.43
CA PRO A 177 17.16 17.03 7.29
C PRO A 177 17.95 15.76 7.58
N PHE A 178 17.28 14.62 7.45
CA PHE A 178 17.86 13.29 7.58
C PHE A 178 17.84 12.58 6.24
N ARG A 179 19.00 12.09 5.79
CA ARG A 179 19.12 11.33 4.55
C ARG A 179 20.01 10.12 4.75
N THR A 180 19.72 9.06 4.01
CA THR A 180 20.55 7.85 3.99
C THR A 180 21.06 7.55 2.59
N ASN A 181 22.03 6.63 2.53
CA ASN A 181 22.58 6.14 1.29
C ASN A 181 21.63 5.12 0.64
N LEU A 182 21.76 4.91 -0.67
CA LEU A 182 20.91 3.98 -1.42
C LEU A 182 20.93 2.53 -0.89
N ASN A 183 22.07 2.10 -0.34
CA ASN A 183 22.28 0.73 0.15
C ASN A 183 21.89 0.54 1.62
N GLU A 184 21.78 1.62 2.38
CA GLU A 184 21.46 1.59 3.82
C GLU A 184 20.24 2.45 4.05
N LYS A 185 19.06 1.82 3.99
CA LYS A 185 17.77 2.51 4.09
C LYS A 185 17.23 2.43 5.52
N ILE A 186 16.37 3.38 5.88
CA ILE A 186 15.52 3.27 7.07
C ILE A 186 14.51 2.15 6.81
N GLU A 187 14.43 1.19 7.71
CA GLU A 187 13.45 0.12 7.66
C GLU A 187 12.27 0.46 8.57
N LEU A 188 11.05 0.33 8.06
CA LEU A 188 9.81 0.57 8.79
C LEU A 188 8.91 -0.66 8.71
N ILE A 189 8.35 -1.06 9.85
CA ILE A 189 7.25 -2.03 9.93
C ILE A 189 5.99 -1.26 10.29
N ILE A 190 5.05 -1.19 9.33
CA ILE A 190 3.80 -0.47 9.46
C ILE A 190 2.66 -1.50 9.59
N PRO A 191 2.00 -1.60 10.76
CA PRO A 191 0.89 -2.49 10.97
C PRO A 191 -0.35 -2.00 10.22
N ARG A 192 -1.21 -2.96 9.89
CA ARG A 192 -2.53 -2.70 9.35
C ARG A 192 -3.56 -2.57 10.45
N ASP A 193 -4.77 -2.15 10.07
CA ASP A 193 -5.93 -2.19 10.97
C ASP A 193 -6.08 -3.62 11.53
N PRO A 194 -6.12 -3.80 12.86
CA PRO A 194 -6.28 -5.11 13.47
C PRO A 194 -7.62 -5.79 13.12
N ASN A 195 -8.62 -5.04 12.66
CA ASN A 195 -9.94 -5.54 12.26
C ASN A 195 -10.01 -5.89 10.77
N ILE A 196 -8.88 -5.89 10.05
CA ILE A 196 -8.85 -6.25 8.64
C ILE A 196 -9.33 -7.69 8.44
N ILE A 197 -10.34 -7.87 7.59
CA ILE A 197 -10.83 -9.18 7.19
C ILE A 197 -10.03 -9.62 5.97
N ILE A 198 -9.25 -10.69 6.12
CA ILE A 198 -8.46 -11.25 5.03
C ILE A 198 -9.33 -12.27 4.27
N PRO A 199 -9.58 -12.07 2.97
CA PRO A 199 -10.28 -13.06 2.15
C PRO A 199 -9.59 -14.42 2.19
N SER A 200 -10.39 -15.48 2.21
CA SER A 200 -9.90 -16.86 2.09
C SER A 200 -9.24 -17.10 0.74
N MET A 201 -8.34 -18.08 0.67
CA MET A 201 -7.77 -18.52 -0.59
C MET A 201 -8.86 -19.12 -1.51
N THR A 202 -8.66 -19.02 -2.82
CA THR A 202 -9.58 -19.58 -3.82
C THR A 202 -9.09 -20.94 -4.29
N LEU A 203 -9.92 -21.97 -4.19
CA LEU A 203 -9.62 -23.31 -4.68
C LEU A 203 -9.48 -23.34 -6.22
N GLN A 204 -8.40 -23.95 -6.70
CA GLN A 204 -8.12 -24.18 -8.11
C GLN A 204 -8.34 -25.66 -8.45
N ASN A 205 -9.38 -25.95 -9.23
CA ASN A 205 -9.76 -27.31 -9.64
C ASN A 205 -8.97 -27.75 -10.88
N VAL A 206 -7.69 -28.04 -10.70
CA VAL A 206 -6.77 -28.40 -11.78
C VAL A 206 -6.77 -29.90 -12.12
N THR A 207 -7.23 -30.76 -11.22
CA THR A 207 -7.31 -32.21 -11.45
C THR A 207 -8.45 -32.61 -12.40
N LEU A 208 -9.48 -31.77 -12.53
CA LEU A 208 -10.66 -32.04 -13.37
C LEU A 208 -10.43 -31.72 -14.86
N ILE A 209 -9.31 -31.09 -15.23
CA ILE A 209 -8.98 -30.67 -16.61
C ILE A 209 -8.59 -31.86 -17.51
N GLN A 210 -8.78 -33.10 -17.04
CA GLN A 210 -8.45 -34.33 -17.76
C GLN A 210 -9.33 -34.61 -19.00
N THR A 211 -10.40 -33.85 -19.22
CA THR A 211 -11.35 -34.11 -20.31
C THR A 211 -11.21 -33.10 -21.44
N ASN A 212 -10.53 -33.54 -22.50
CA ASN A 212 -10.49 -33.01 -23.88
C ASN A 212 -9.44 -31.93 -24.23
N SER A 213 -8.33 -32.43 -24.78
CA SER A 213 -7.58 -31.86 -25.93
C SER A 213 -6.64 -30.66 -25.77
N HIS A 214 -6.40 -30.10 -24.58
CA HIS A 214 -5.33 -29.10 -24.40
C HIS A 214 -4.35 -29.52 -23.29
N TYR A 215 -3.39 -30.34 -23.67
CA TYR A 215 -2.21 -30.68 -22.90
C TYR A 215 -1.37 -29.43 -22.58
N GLN A 216 -1.60 -28.80 -21.43
CA GLN A 216 -0.87 -27.61 -21.04
C GLN A 216 0.26 -27.93 -20.07
N ILE A 217 1.33 -27.15 -20.15
CA ILE A 217 2.54 -27.36 -19.36
C ILE A 217 2.43 -26.63 -18.01
N PHE A 218 1.65 -25.54 -17.95
CA PHE A 218 1.36 -24.79 -16.72
C PHE A 218 -0.14 -24.49 -16.61
N ASN A 219 -0.62 -24.44 -15.37
CA ASN A 219 -1.87 -23.75 -15.08
C ASN A 219 -1.57 -22.24 -14.95
N LEU A 220 -2.04 -21.46 -15.93
CA LEU A 220 -1.73 -20.04 -16.05
C LEU A 220 -2.78 -19.17 -15.33
N HIS A 221 -2.29 -18.12 -14.69
CA HIS A 221 -3.05 -17.15 -13.92
C HIS A 221 -2.68 -15.74 -14.39
N PHE A 222 -3.68 -14.91 -14.60
CA PHE A 222 -3.50 -13.51 -14.98
C PHE A 222 -3.88 -12.58 -13.85
N ILE A 223 -3.03 -11.58 -13.62
CA ILE A 223 -3.28 -10.49 -12.68
C ILE A 223 -3.16 -9.17 -13.42
N ASN A 224 -4.19 -8.33 -13.26
CA ASN A 224 -4.15 -6.94 -13.67
C ASN A 224 -3.54 -6.08 -12.54
N LEU A 225 -2.38 -5.48 -12.79
CA LEU A 225 -1.73 -4.58 -11.85
C LEU A 225 -2.30 -3.16 -11.92
N GLN A 226 -2.92 -2.75 -13.03
CA GLN A 226 -3.49 -1.41 -13.19
C GLN A 226 -4.59 -1.09 -12.16
N GLN A 227 -5.38 -2.10 -11.76
CA GLN A 227 -6.42 -1.93 -10.75
C GLN A 227 -5.84 -1.47 -9.38
N SER A 228 -4.57 -1.79 -9.12
CA SER A 228 -3.81 -1.36 -7.94
C SER A 228 -2.96 -0.11 -8.17
N GLN A 229 -2.86 0.39 -9.42
CA GLN A 229 -2.00 1.51 -9.84
C GLN A 229 -2.79 2.79 -10.18
N SER A 230 -4.04 2.89 -9.74
CA SER A 230 -4.98 3.98 -10.05
C SER A 230 -4.37 5.39 -9.87
N VAL A 231 -3.88 5.97 -10.96
CA VAL A 231 -3.34 7.34 -11.09
C VAL A 231 -1.91 7.51 -10.54
N ASN A 232 -0.95 7.79 -11.44
CA ASN A 232 0.45 8.19 -11.20
C ASN A 232 1.51 7.07 -10.99
N ASN A 233 1.75 6.20 -11.98
CA ASN A 233 2.95 5.33 -12.04
C ASN A 233 3.30 4.64 -10.71
N ARG A 234 2.29 4.13 -9.99
CA ARG A 234 2.52 3.54 -8.67
C ARG A 234 3.22 2.20 -8.81
N SER A 235 4.34 2.06 -8.13
CA SER A 235 5.00 0.78 -7.89
C SER A 235 4.31 0.07 -6.72
N VAL A 236 3.82 -1.15 -6.94
CA VAL A 236 3.21 -1.98 -5.89
C VAL A 236 3.94 -3.30 -5.81
N SER A 237 4.23 -3.81 -4.62
CA SER A 237 4.73 -5.19 -4.52
C SER A 237 3.59 -6.16 -4.76
N LEU A 238 3.93 -7.37 -5.21
CA LEU A 238 2.99 -8.46 -5.40
C LEU A 238 3.44 -9.68 -4.62
N SER A 239 2.51 -10.23 -3.82
CA SER A 239 2.70 -11.49 -3.12
C SER A 239 1.79 -12.55 -3.69
N PHE A 240 2.35 -13.73 -3.94
CA PHE A 240 1.64 -14.94 -4.31
C PHE A 240 1.64 -15.89 -3.13
N GLU A 241 0.47 -16.39 -2.77
CA GLU A 241 0.30 -17.40 -1.75
C GLU A 241 -0.42 -18.61 -2.34
N MET A 242 0.22 -19.77 -2.23
CA MET A 242 -0.32 -21.02 -2.74
C MET A 242 -0.33 -22.05 -1.62
N LYS A 243 -1.51 -22.57 -1.29
CA LYS A 243 -1.66 -23.67 -0.34
C LYS A 243 -1.93 -24.97 -1.10
N PRO A 244 -1.01 -25.94 -1.11
CA PRO A 244 -1.27 -27.21 -1.75
C PRO A 244 -2.26 -28.04 -0.91
N LEU A 245 -3.14 -28.82 -1.56
CA LEU A 245 -3.96 -29.80 -0.83
C LEU A 245 -3.16 -31.04 -0.41
N ASP A 246 -2.06 -31.32 -1.10
CA ASP A 246 -1.05 -32.31 -0.69
C ASP A 246 0.28 -31.62 -0.42
N ILE A 247 0.66 -31.58 0.86
CA ILE A 247 1.88 -30.90 1.34
C ILE A 247 3.17 -31.54 0.83
N ASN A 248 3.12 -32.77 0.31
CA ASN A 248 4.30 -33.45 -0.25
C ASN A 248 4.58 -33.02 -1.69
N GLN A 249 3.63 -32.33 -2.35
CA GLN A 249 3.83 -31.90 -3.72
C GLN A 249 4.69 -30.65 -3.82
N SER A 250 5.53 -30.69 -4.86
CA SER A 250 6.42 -29.60 -5.24
C SER A 250 5.97 -28.98 -6.54
N TYR A 251 6.18 -27.68 -6.68
CA TYR A 251 5.72 -26.94 -7.84
C TYR A 251 6.83 -26.06 -8.41
N LEU A 252 6.77 -25.83 -9.71
CA LEU A 252 7.51 -24.80 -10.43
C LEU A 252 6.58 -23.61 -10.67
N LEU A 253 6.95 -22.46 -10.13
CA LEU A 253 6.36 -21.17 -10.44
C LEU A 253 7.20 -20.49 -11.51
N ILE A 254 6.58 -20.01 -12.58
CA ILE A 254 7.19 -19.11 -13.57
C ILE A 254 6.30 -17.89 -13.74
N TYR A 255 6.89 -16.75 -14.11
CA TYR A 255 6.09 -15.58 -14.46
C TYR A 255 6.73 -14.74 -15.55
N ARG A 256 5.88 -13.93 -16.17
CA ARG A 256 6.27 -12.90 -17.13
C ARG A 256 5.32 -11.71 -17.03
N PHE A 257 5.87 -10.51 -17.16
CA PHE A 257 5.11 -9.27 -17.21
C PHE A 257 4.56 -9.01 -18.61
N ASP A 258 3.34 -8.46 -18.66
CA ASP A 258 2.63 -7.96 -19.84
C ASP A 258 2.42 -8.97 -20.99
N SER A 259 2.82 -10.22 -20.79
CA SER A 259 2.80 -11.28 -21.80
C SER A 259 2.88 -12.65 -21.14
N SER A 260 2.45 -13.70 -21.87
CA SER A 260 2.42 -15.06 -21.33
C SER A 260 3.83 -15.67 -21.25
N PRO A 261 4.21 -16.30 -20.12
CA PRO A 261 5.48 -17.01 -20.02
C PRO A 261 5.46 -18.25 -20.92
N GLN A 262 6.58 -18.53 -21.58
CA GLN A 262 6.70 -19.66 -22.51
C GLN A 262 7.97 -20.44 -22.17
N LEU A 263 7.85 -21.76 -21.97
CA LEU A 263 9.01 -22.64 -21.89
C LEU A 263 9.49 -22.95 -23.30
N ASN A 264 10.46 -22.18 -23.80
CA ASN A 264 11.25 -22.60 -24.95
C ASN A 264 12.68 -22.95 -24.48
N SER A 265 13.55 -23.39 -25.39
CA SER A 265 14.95 -23.74 -25.05
C SER A 265 15.78 -22.56 -24.51
N SER A 266 15.27 -21.33 -24.59
CA SER A 266 15.87 -20.11 -24.04
C SER A 266 15.01 -19.53 -22.90
N ILE A 267 15.62 -19.28 -21.75
CA ILE A 267 14.95 -18.66 -20.57
C ILE A 267 14.49 -17.21 -20.87
N SER A 268 14.83 -16.65 -22.03
CA SER A 268 14.50 -15.27 -22.45
C SER A 268 12.99 -14.96 -22.51
N GLN A 269 12.13 -15.98 -22.46
CA GLN A 269 10.69 -15.80 -22.46
C GLN A 269 10.04 -15.84 -21.07
N ILE A 270 10.83 -15.74 -20.02
CA ILE A 270 10.42 -15.77 -18.61
C ILE A 270 11.19 -14.67 -17.88
N ASP A 271 10.50 -13.88 -17.06
CA ASP A 271 11.16 -12.81 -16.28
C ASP A 271 11.68 -13.33 -14.94
N GLY A 272 11.03 -14.35 -14.38
CA GLY A 272 11.54 -15.06 -13.21
C GLY A 272 10.81 -16.36 -12.93
N TRP A 273 11.38 -17.14 -12.01
CA TRP A 273 10.87 -18.43 -11.60
C TRP A 273 11.26 -18.76 -10.16
N SER A 274 10.56 -19.71 -9.55
CA SER A 274 10.89 -20.26 -8.24
C SER A 274 10.43 -21.71 -8.13
N LEU A 275 11.18 -22.51 -7.38
CA LEU A 275 10.74 -23.81 -6.92
C LEU A 275 9.99 -23.65 -5.60
N LEU A 276 8.86 -24.33 -5.50
CA LEU A 276 8.02 -24.42 -4.31
C LEU A 276 8.12 -25.86 -3.81
N CYS A 277 9.20 -26.17 -3.10
CA CYS A 277 9.44 -27.49 -2.50
C CYS A 277 8.84 -27.54 -1.10
N PRO A 278 8.41 -28.71 -0.57
CA PRO A 278 7.83 -28.86 0.77
C PRO A 278 8.63 -28.20 1.91
N SER A 279 9.96 -28.13 1.79
CA SER A 279 10.85 -27.44 2.74
C SER A 279 10.66 -25.91 2.78
N ASN A 280 10.05 -25.31 1.75
CA ASN A 280 9.74 -23.89 1.65
C ASN A 280 8.33 -23.54 2.16
N LEU A 281 7.55 -24.51 2.67
CA LEU A 281 6.26 -24.23 3.26
C LEU A 281 6.42 -23.33 4.49
N THR A 282 5.55 -22.32 4.60
CA THR A 282 5.43 -21.53 5.81
C THR A 282 4.83 -22.38 6.94
N ASN A 283 4.92 -21.87 8.18
CA ASN A 283 4.29 -22.52 9.35
C ASN A 283 2.77 -22.70 9.18
N ASP A 284 2.14 -21.88 8.35
CA ASP A 284 0.71 -21.93 8.01
C ASP A 284 0.42 -22.82 6.79
N THR A 285 1.37 -23.65 6.38
CA THR A 285 1.25 -24.67 5.31
C THR A 285 0.96 -24.10 3.92
N PHE A 286 1.51 -22.94 3.59
CA PHE A 286 1.43 -22.38 2.24
C PHE A 286 2.81 -21.94 1.72
N TYR A 287 2.96 -21.87 0.41
CA TYR A 287 4.11 -21.28 -0.26
C TYR A 287 3.89 -19.78 -0.46
N LYS A 288 4.93 -18.98 -0.22
CA LYS A 288 4.93 -17.53 -0.46
C LYS A 288 6.00 -17.16 -1.48
N TYR A 289 5.63 -16.42 -2.52
CA TYR A 289 6.56 -15.79 -3.44
C TYR A 289 6.31 -14.29 -3.48
N PHE A 290 7.37 -13.49 -3.44
CA PHE A 290 7.27 -12.03 -3.32
C PHE A 290 8.03 -11.35 -4.46
N LEU A 291 7.36 -10.40 -5.10
CA LEU A 291 7.94 -9.45 -6.03
C LEU A 291 7.88 -8.07 -5.40
N ASN A 292 9.02 -7.40 -5.29
CA ASN A 292 9.05 -6.04 -4.76
C ASN A 292 8.45 -5.06 -5.77
N ASN A 293 8.26 -3.82 -5.33
CA ASN A 293 7.63 -2.78 -6.13
C ASN A 293 8.55 -2.22 -7.24
N GLU A 294 9.87 -2.41 -7.17
CA GLU A 294 10.78 -2.11 -8.28
C GLU A 294 10.58 -3.07 -9.45
N GLN A 295 10.40 -4.36 -9.17
CA GLN A 295 10.22 -5.39 -10.20
C GLN A 295 8.91 -5.24 -10.98
N THR A 296 7.86 -4.73 -10.33
CA THR A 296 6.54 -4.52 -10.94
C THR A 296 6.39 -3.13 -11.56
N PHE A 297 7.38 -2.25 -11.39
CA PHE A 297 7.30 -0.86 -11.84
C PHE A 297 7.16 -0.78 -13.36
N GLY A 298 6.18 0.01 -13.82
CA GLY A 298 5.93 0.20 -15.26
C GLY A 298 5.17 -0.94 -15.96
N HIS A 299 4.94 -2.05 -15.26
CA HIS A 299 4.17 -3.18 -15.78
C HIS A 299 2.68 -3.04 -15.49
N GLN A 300 1.85 -3.42 -16.47
CA GLN A 300 0.40 -3.32 -16.38
C GLN A 300 -0.24 -4.63 -15.91
N SER A 301 0.43 -5.75 -16.18
CA SER A 301 -0.06 -7.07 -15.81
C SER A 301 1.07 -8.06 -15.60
N ILE A 302 0.74 -9.16 -14.94
CA ILE A 302 1.63 -10.30 -14.78
C ILE A 302 0.85 -11.58 -15.05
N ILE A 303 1.46 -12.47 -15.83
CA ILE A 303 0.97 -13.82 -16.06
C ILE A 303 1.95 -14.77 -15.39
N PHE A 304 1.45 -15.59 -14.48
CA PHE A 304 2.25 -16.62 -13.83
C PHE A 304 1.67 -18.00 -14.07
N GLY A 305 2.56 -18.98 -14.17
CA GLY A 305 2.23 -20.38 -14.36
C GLY A 305 2.69 -21.20 -13.18
N LEU A 306 1.83 -22.13 -12.75
CA LEU A 306 2.20 -23.19 -11.82
C LEU A 306 2.23 -24.52 -12.55
N ARG A 307 3.22 -25.36 -12.23
CA ARG A 307 3.32 -26.75 -12.70
C ARG A 307 3.77 -27.62 -11.55
N GLU A 308 3.13 -28.75 -11.35
CA GLU A 308 3.59 -29.75 -10.38
C GLU A 308 4.84 -30.51 -10.92
N LEU A 309 5.82 -30.73 -10.05
CA LEU A 309 7.06 -31.43 -10.41
C LEU A 309 6.84 -32.94 -10.41
N ASN A 310 7.47 -33.64 -11.36
CA ASN A 310 7.51 -35.09 -11.32
C ASN A 310 8.53 -35.60 -10.29
N LEU A 311 8.51 -36.91 -10.01
CA LEU A 311 9.37 -37.51 -8.99
C LEU A 311 10.87 -37.27 -9.25
N THR A 312 11.33 -37.40 -10.49
CA THR A 312 12.74 -37.20 -10.86
C THR A 312 13.16 -35.73 -10.70
N GLU A 313 12.29 -34.79 -11.07
CA GLU A 313 12.49 -33.36 -10.87
C GLU A 313 12.53 -33.01 -9.39
N TYR A 314 11.59 -33.53 -8.60
CA TYR A 314 11.56 -33.38 -7.15
C TYR A 314 12.84 -33.87 -6.49
N GLU A 315 13.28 -35.09 -6.81
CA GLU A 315 14.51 -35.67 -6.29
C GLU A 315 15.74 -34.82 -6.67
N THR A 316 15.80 -34.31 -7.91
CA THR A 316 16.94 -33.53 -8.41
C THR A 316 17.01 -32.12 -7.83
N PHE A 317 15.87 -31.43 -7.74
CA PHE A 317 15.81 -30.00 -7.42
C PHE A 317 15.43 -29.71 -5.96
N CYS A 318 14.61 -30.55 -5.33
CA CYS A 318 14.17 -30.32 -3.94
C CYS A 318 14.98 -31.12 -2.92
N ILE A 319 15.36 -32.37 -3.22
CA ILE A 319 16.11 -33.23 -2.28
C ILE A 319 17.62 -33.07 -2.46
N ASN A 320 18.12 -33.34 -3.66
CA ASN A 320 19.56 -33.38 -3.91
C ASN A 320 20.20 -31.99 -3.95
N GLN A 321 19.38 -30.92 -3.91
CA GLN A 321 19.79 -29.52 -3.98
C GLN A 321 20.93 -29.32 -4.98
N SER A 322 20.80 -29.94 -6.16
CA SER A 322 21.79 -29.69 -7.19
C SER A 322 21.77 -28.19 -7.44
N ASN A 323 22.90 -27.52 -7.18
CA ASN A 323 23.11 -26.08 -7.37
C ASN A 323 23.07 -25.68 -8.86
N ASN A 324 22.22 -26.36 -9.63
CA ASN A 324 21.94 -26.06 -11.00
C ASN A 324 20.90 -24.93 -10.96
N ASN A 325 21.35 -23.71 -11.22
CA ASN A 325 20.49 -22.56 -11.54
C ASN A 325 19.68 -22.76 -12.85
N ASN A 326 19.58 -24.01 -13.32
CA ASN A 326 18.88 -24.37 -14.52
C ASN A 326 17.42 -24.62 -14.16
N LEU A 327 16.54 -23.99 -14.91
CA LEU A 327 15.11 -24.24 -14.86
C LEU A 327 14.84 -25.75 -15.03
N PRO A 328 13.88 -26.37 -14.33
CA PRO A 328 13.41 -27.72 -14.63
C PRO A 328 12.68 -27.70 -15.99
N ILE A 329 13.45 -27.69 -17.08
CA ILE A 329 12.92 -27.61 -18.44
C ILE A 329 12.45 -29.01 -18.84
N SER A 330 11.17 -29.28 -18.59
CA SER A 330 10.43 -30.26 -19.38
C SER A 330 9.34 -29.52 -20.12
N ASN A 331 9.44 -29.45 -21.46
CA ASN A 331 8.38 -28.93 -22.33
C ASN A 331 7.25 -29.97 -22.51
N GLN A 332 7.12 -30.90 -21.57
CA GLN A 332 6.12 -31.94 -21.61
C GLN A 332 4.89 -31.48 -20.81
N PRO A 333 3.69 -31.74 -21.34
CA PRO A 333 2.45 -31.56 -20.60
C PRO A 333 2.48 -32.33 -19.29
N PHE A 334 1.93 -31.75 -18.24
CA PHE A 334 1.88 -32.38 -16.93
C PHE A 334 0.46 -32.33 -16.36
N ASN A 335 0.03 -33.46 -15.80
CA ASN A 335 -1.27 -33.56 -15.14
C ASN A 335 -1.09 -33.35 -13.64
N PHE A 336 -1.75 -32.33 -13.11
CA PHE A 336 -1.83 -32.14 -11.67
C PHE A 336 -2.46 -33.36 -11.00
N THR A 337 -1.82 -33.85 -9.94
CA THR A 337 -2.34 -34.94 -9.11
C THR A 337 -3.16 -34.41 -7.95
N SER A 338 -2.93 -33.17 -7.54
CA SER A 338 -3.62 -32.50 -6.45
C SER A 338 -4.07 -31.09 -6.83
N ASN A 339 -5.19 -30.66 -6.25
CA ASN A 339 -5.64 -29.27 -6.34
C ASN A 339 -4.83 -28.38 -5.39
N TYR A 340 -5.00 -27.07 -5.52
CA TYR A 340 -4.39 -26.11 -4.61
C TYR A 340 -5.30 -24.90 -4.41
N GLU A 341 -5.10 -24.16 -3.33
CA GLU A 341 -5.75 -22.88 -3.09
C GLU A 341 -4.75 -21.74 -3.37
N LEU A 342 -5.26 -20.63 -3.89
CA LEU A 342 -4.44 -19.50 -4.34
C LEU A 342 -5.00 -18.19 -3.78
N ARG A 343 -4.11 -17.31 -3.34
CA ARG A 343 -4.41 -15.92 -3.01
C ARG A 343 -3.27 -15.04 -3.49
N THR A 344 -3.62 -13.87 -3.98
CA THR A 344 -2.64 -12.86 -4.39
C THR A 344 -3.05 -11.52 -3.81
N TYR A 345 -2.07 -10.75 -3.38
CA TYR A 345 -2.31 -9.40 -2.85
C TYR A 345 -1.20 -8.47 -3.24
N THR A 346 -1.56 -7.20 -3.36
CA THR A 346 -0.61 -6.11 -3.56
C THR A 346 -0.42 -5.35 -2.27
N ALA A 347 0.78 -4.83 -2.09
CA ALA A 347 1.10 -3.92 -1.01
C ALA A 347 1.92 -2.75 -1.54
N CYS A 348 1.90 -1.64 -0.83
CA CYS A 348 2.62 -0.44 -1.22
C CYS A 348 3.11 0.30 0.02
N CYS A 349 4.15 1.10 -0.13
CA CYS A 349 4.60 2.01 0.92
C CYS A 349 4.45 3.43 0.41
N TYR A 350 3.78 4.25 1.21
CA TYR A 350 3.55 5.65 0.91
C TYR A 350 4.32 6.54 1.86
N TYR A 351 4.76 7.68 1.36
CA TYR A 351 5.24 8.79 2.16
C TYR A 351 4.43 10.05 1.86
N LEU A 352 4.24 10.88 2.88
CA LEU A 352 3.56 12.15 2.72
C LEU A 352 4.58 13.20 2.26
N ASP A 353 4.30 13.85 1.13
CA ASP A 353 5.13 14.95 0.63
C ASP A 353 4.81 16.28 1.31
N GLN A 354 5.52 17.35 0.91
CA GLN A 354 5.34 18.70 1.46
C GLN A 354 3.97 19.31 1.16
N ASN A 355 3.25 18.77 0.18
CA ASN A 355 1.90 19.22 -0.20
C ASN A 355 0.81 18.35 0.44
N SER A 356 1.16 17.50 1.41
CA SER A 356 0.24 16.53 2.02
C SER A 356 -0.32 15.50 1.03
N ILE A 357 0.44 15.15 -0.01
CA ILE A 357 0.05 14.13 -0.99
C ILE A 357 0.84 12.84 -0.73
N TRP A 358 0.15 11.70 -0.77
CA TRP A 358 0.79 10.40 -0.65
C TRP A 358 1.54 10.02 -1.93
N ARG A 359 2.83 9.79 -1.79
CA ARG A 359 3.79 9.45 -2.85
C ARG A 359 4.39 8.08 -2.60
N THR A 360 4.81 7.41 -3.67
CA THR A 360 5.40 6.05 -3.60
C THR A 360 6.81 5.99 -4.21
N ASP A 361 7.27 7.07 -4.83
CA ASP A 361 8.57 7.13 -5.49
C ASP A 361 9.73 7.03 -4.49
N GLY A 362 10.77 6.27 -4.85
CA GLY A 362 11.98 6.13 -4.04
C GLY A 362 11.85 5.29 -2.76
N ILE A 363 10.69 4.67 -2.51
CA ILE A 363 10.46 3.76 -1.37
C ILE A 363 10.29 2.33 -1.85
N LEU A 364 10.88 1.38 -1.12
CA LEU A 364 10.76 -0.04 -1.43
C LEU A 364 9.88 -0.76 -0.44
N VAL A 365 9.10 -1.72 -0.94
CA VAL A 365 8.37 -2.68 -0.13
C VAL A 365 9.25 -3.91 0.07
N GLY A 366 9.36 -4.37 1.32
CA GLY A 366 10.16 -5.53 1.70
C GLY A 366 9.40 -6.85 1.71
N SER A 367 10.14 -7.96 1.65
CA SER A 367 9.61 -9.32 1.59
C SER A 367 8.89 -9.79 2.86
N GLU A 368 9.15 -9.14 4.00
CA GLU A 368 8.48 -9.43 5.27
C GLU A 368 7.06 -8.85 5.34
N THR A 369 6.63 -8.14 4.29
CA THR A 369 5.24 -7.72 4.11
C THR A 369 4.32 -8.94 4.08
N ASN A 370 3.29 -8.95 4.92
CA ASN A 370 2.31 -10.03 5.03
C ASN A 370 0.89 -9.45 5.06
N HIS A 371 -0.09 -10.11 5.69
CA HIS A 371 -1.47 -9.61 5.82
C HIS A 371 -1.69 -8.58 6.93
N TYR A 372 -0.81 -8.54 7.92
CA TYR A 372 -0.97 -7.71 9.12
C TYR A 372 -0.01 -6.52 9.16
N GLN A 373 1.07 -6.54 8.37
CA GLN A 373 2.02 -5.44 8.29
C GLN A 373 2.63 -5.29 6.89
N THR A 374 3.13 -4.09 6.63
CA THR A 374 3.93 -3.74 5.46
C THR A 374 5.34 -3.36 5.90
N GLN A 375 6.35 -3.95 5.28
CA GLN A 375 7.75 -3.57 5.49
C GLN A 375 8.13 -2.55 4.42
N CYS A 376 8.66 -1.41 4.84
CA CYS A 376 9.04 -0.31 3.96
C CYS A 376 10.51 0.06 4.15
N PHE A 377 11.18 0.45 3.06
CA PHE A 377 12.54 0.97 3.07
C PHE A 377 12.60 2.35 2.42
N SER A 378 13.00 3.36 3.19
CA SER A 378 13.07 4.76 2.73
C SER A 378 14.45 5.37 2.96
N ASN A 379 14.80 6.36 2.13
CA ASN A 379 16.05 7.13 2.26
C ASN A 379 15.88 8.48 2.97
N HIS A 380 14.66 8.80 3.39
CA HIS A 380 14.30 10.05 4.03
C HIS A 380 13.33 9.80 5.19
N LEU A 381 13.19 10.79 6.07
CA LEU A 381 12.19 10.80 7.15
C LEU A 381 11.01 11.69 6.77
N THR A 382 9.81 11.26 7.11
CA THR A 382 8.53 11.97 6.96
C THR A 382 7.44 11.13 7.67
N THR A 383 6.19 11.29 7.27
CA THR A 383 5.07 10.42 7.61
C THR A 383 4.90 9.34 6.55
N PHE A 384 4.75 8.09 6.99
CA PHE A 384 4.59 6.91 6.15
C PHE A 384 3.27 6.20 6.42
N ALA A 385 2.79 5.47 5.42
CA ALA A 385 1.64 4.58 5.53
C ALA A 385 1.80 3.35 4.61
N GLY A 386 1.15 2.25 4.96
CA GLY A 386 1.08 1.04 4.15
C GLY A 386 -0.17 1.00 3.27
N GLY A 387 -0.01 0.55 2.04
CA GLY A 387 -1.08 0.16 1.15
C GLY A 387 -1.31 -1.34 1.15
N PHE A 388 -2.56 -1.78 1.03
CA PHE A 388 -2.87 -3.20 0.91
C PHE A 388 -4.18 -3.44 0.16
N LEU A 389 -4.12 -4.37 -0.80
CA LEU A 389 -5.27 -4.78 -1.58
C LEU A 389 -5.13 -6.27 -1.92
N VAL A 390 -6.05 -7.08 -1.39
CA VAL A 390 -6.21 -8.47 -1.85
C VAL A 390 -6.89 -8.45 -3.20
N LEU A 391 -6.24 -9.04 -4.19
CA LEU A 391 -6.75 -9.05 -5.54
C LEU A 391 -7.88 -10.08 -5.68
N PRO A 392 -8.83 -9.87 -6.60
CA PRO A 392 -9.78 -10.91 -6.98
C PRO A 392 -9.05 -12.19 -7.39
N SER A 393 -9.76 -13.32 -7.32
CA SER A 393 -9.23 -14.60 -7.80
C SER A 393 -8.67 -14.42 -9.22
N PRO A 394 -7.39 -14.78 -9.47
CA PRO A 394 -6.80 -14.64 -10.79
C PRO A 394 -7.67 -15.35 -11.83
N ILE A 395 -7.84 -14.71 -12.99
CA ILE A 395 -8.64 -15.31 -14.07
C ILE A 395 -7.91 -16.56 -14.55
N ASN A 396 -8.56 -17.70 -14.39
CA ASN A 396 -8.10 -18.96 -14.96
C ASN A 396 -8.47 -18.97 -16.45
N TRP A 397 -7.53 -18.53 -17.29
CA TRP A 397 -7.74 -18.48 -18.73
C TRP A 397 -7.98 -19.87 -19.35
N ASN A 398 -7.60 -20.95 -18.67
CA ASN A 398 -7.90 -22.30 -19.14
C ASN A 398 -9.40 -22.56 -19.11
N TYR A 399 -10.09 -22.10 -18.07
CA TYR A 399 -11.54 -22.15 -18.03
C TYR A 399 -12.17 -21.25 -19.10
N VAL A 400 -11.62 -20.05 -19.33
CA VAL A 400 -12.14 -19.11 -20.34
C VAL A 400 -12.03 -19.70 -21.74
N PHE A 401 -10.88 -20.24 -22.12
CA PHE A 401 -10.68 -20.84 -23.45
C PHE A 401 -11.35 -22.21 -23.62
N GLN A 402 -11.67 -22.93 -22.52
CA GLN A 402 -12.46 -24.17 -22.58
C GLN A 402 -13.96 -23.94 -22.80
N ASN A 403 -14.47 -22.73 -22.56
CA ASN A 403 -15.91 -22.40 -22.63
C ASN A 403 -16.22 -21.23 -23.59
N ALA A 404 -15.29 -20.87 -24.49
CA ALA A 404 -15.42 -19.81 -25.49
C ALA A 404 -15.90 -20.33 -26.86
#